data_AF-A0A9E1WXE3-F1
#
_entry.id   AF-A0A9E1WXE3-F1
#
_cell.length_a   1.000
_cell.length_b   1.000
_cell.length_c   1.000
_cell.angle_alpha   90.00
_cell.angle_beta   90.00
_cell.angle_gamma   90.00
#
_symmetry.space_group_name_H-M   'P 1'
#
loop_
_entity.id
_entity.type
_entity.pdbx_description
1 polymer ?
#
loop_
_entity_poly.entity_id
_entity_poly.type
_entity_poly.pdbx_seq_one_letter_code
_entity_poly.pdbx_strand_id
1 'polypeptide(L)'
;MTDCGVLKPGDPAYHLNHDLKKHGYGSLYATMSGSLTSGYRSIVVFCSEDSLSQVDARIGFDRLKIIHAILAANVPQRVNLGGTGFVQVRRNCFTHKEHDILSLLASGLRNDQIAHKMNIAEVTVRKHLLSVRKKLGAKTREEAVAIALRDEWLGL
;
A
#
# COMPACT_ATOMS: atom_id res chain seq x y z
N MET A 1 -5.77 -2.02 -13.68
CA MET A 1 -4.37 -1.57 -13.58
C MET A 1 -4.40 -0.21 -12.90
N THR A 2 -4.27 -0.15 -11.59
CA THR A 2 -4.27 1.13 -10.86
C THR A 2 -2.93 1.77 -11.10
N ASP A 3 -2.92 2.86 -11.86
CA ASP A 3 -1.75 3.68 -12.14
C ASP A 3 -1.24 4.25 -10.81
N CYS A 4 -0.07 3.78 -10.36
CA CYS A 4 0.57 4.21 -9.11
C CYS A 4 1.13 5.64 -9.18
N GLY A 5 0.82 6.39 -10.23
CA GLY A 5 1.34 7.73 -10.44
C GLY A 5 2.80 7.67 -10.91
N VAL A 6 3.16 8.62 -11.77
CA VAL A 6 4.55 8.80 -12.21
C VAL A 6 5.37 9.31 -11.03
N LEU A 7 6.30 8.48 -10.53
CA LEU A 7 7.25 8.86 -9.47
C LEU A 7 8.05 10.10 -9.93
N LYS A 8 8.11 11.14 -9.08
CA LYS A 8 8.80 12.39 -9.40
C LYS A 8 10.27 12.34 -8.97
N PRO A 9 11.21 12.97 -9.70
CA PRO A 9 12.65 12.92 -9.40
C PRO A 9 13.12 13.35 -8.00
N GLY A 10 12.28 14.04 -7.21
CA GLY A 10 12.60 14.44 -5.84
C GLY A 10 11.99 13.55 -4.74
N ASP A 11 11.25 12.51 -5.10
CA ASP A 11 10.65 11.57 -4.15
C ASP A 11 11.66 10.48 -3.79
N PRO A 12 11.87 10.15 -2.50
CA PRO A 12 12.68 8.99 -2.10
C PRO A 12 12.32 7.69 -2.84
N ALA A 13 11.04 7.49 -3.18
CA ALA A 13 10.59 6.35 -3.96
C ALA A 13 11.10 6.36 -5.42
N TYR A 14 11.35 7.53 -6.01
CA TYR A 14 11.94 7.64 -7.34
C TYR A 14 13.40 7.17 -7.36
N HIS A 15 14.19 7.60 -6.37
CA HIS A 15 15.59 7.19 -6.23
C HIS A 15 15.69 5.70 -5.97
N LEU A 16 14.87 5.17 -5.05
CA LEU A 16 14.81 3.74 -4.78
C LEU A 16 14.48 2.93 -6.05
N ASN A 17 13.47 3.36 -6.82
CA ASN A 17 13.10 2.67 -8.06
C ASN A 17 14.22 2.71 -9.12
N HIS A 18 14.97 3.81 -9.23
CA HIS A 18 16.11 3.91 -10.15
C HIS A 18 17.32 3.10 -9.68
N ASP A 19 17.60 3.10 -8.39
CA ASP A 19 18.72 2.34 -7.83
C ASP A 19 18.43 0.83 -7.90
N LEU A 20 17.18 0.40 -7.72
CA LEU A 20 16.76 -0.97 -8.00
C LEU A 20 17.08 -1.36 -9.44
N LYS A 21 16.74 -0.53 -10.44
CA LYS A 21 17.10 -0.82 -11.83
C LYS A 21 18.61 -0.95 -12.06
N LYS A 22 19.43 -0.13 -11.39
CA LYS A 22 20.90 -0.24 -11.46
C LYS A 22 21.44 -1.55 -10.88
N HIS A 23 20.73 -2.17 -9.94
CA HIS A 23 21.11 -3.43 -9.30
C HIS A 23 20.42 -4.65 -9.92
N GLY A 24 19.94 -4.53 -11.16
CA GLY A 24 19.38 -5.64 -11.91
C GLY A 24 17.88 -5.88 -11.71
N TYR A 25 17.17 -4.97 -11.04
CA TYR A 25 15.72 -5.03 -10.86
C TYR A 25 14.95 -4.29 -11.96
N GLY A 26 15.27 -4.60 -13.22
CA GLY A 26 14.74 -3.92 -14.42
C GLY A 26 13.25 -4.14 -14.67
N SER A 27 12.79 -5.38 -14.48
CA SER A 27 11.40 -5.82 -14.63
C SER A 27 10.98 -6.64 -13.42
N LEU A 28 9.83 -6.30 -12.86
CA LEU A 28 9.21 -7.02 -11.76
C LEU A 28 7.94 -7.71 -12.26
N TYR A 29 7.84 -9.02 -12.04
CA TYR A 29 6.63 -9.79 -12.26
C TYR A 29 6.12 -10.29 -10.92
N ALA A 30 5.00 -9.75 -10.47
CA ALA A 30 4.37 -10.15 -9.22
C ALA A 30 3.15 -11.02 -9.49
N THR A 31 3.02 -12.09 -8.73
CA THR A 31 1.81 -12.93 -8.72
C THR A 31 1.34 -13.10 -7.28
N MET A 32 0.01 -13.16 -7.12
CA MET A 32 -0.65 -13.29 -5.83
C MET A 32 -1.35 -14.64 -5.77
N SER A 33 -1.08 -15.41 -4.72
CA SER A 33 -1.89 -16.58 -4.34
C SER A 33 -2.46 -16.35 -2.95
N GLY A 34 -3.74 -16.68 -2.78
CA GLY A 34 -4.41 -16.64 -1.50
C GLY A 34 -4.79 -18.04 -1.09
N SER A 35 -4.51 -18.41 0.16
CA SER A 35 -5.17 -19.57 0.75
C SER A 35 -6.56 -19.13 1.23
N LEU A 36 -7.61 -19.77 0.70
CA LEU A 36 -8.99 -19.53 1.14
C LEU A 36 -9.20 -19.89 2.62
N THR A 37 -8.37 -20.78 3.18
CA THR A 37 -8.54 -21.31 4.53
C THR A 37 -7.82 -20.50 5.61
N SER A 38 -6.66 -19.92 5.31
CA SER A 38 -5.86 -19.18 6.30
C SER A 38 -6.03 -17.66 6.22
N GLY A 39 -6.69 -17.15 5.16
CA GLY A 39 -6.82 -15.71 4.92
C GLY A 39 -5.51 -15.03 4.50
N TYR A 40 -4.39 -15.76 4.45
CA TYR A 40 -3.10 -15.25 4.01
C TYR A 40 -3.05 -15.14 2.49
N ARG A 41 -2.52 -14.00 2.02
CA ARG A 41 -2.17 -13.75 0.62
C ARG A 41 -0.66 -13.69 0.50
N SER A 42 -0.06 -14.66 -0.16
CA SER A 42 1.35 -14.64 -0.53
C SER A 42 1.53 -13.89 -1.84
N ILE A 43 2.47 -12.96 -1.85
CA ILE A 43 2.93 -12.32 -3.08
C ILE A 43 4.33 -12.86 -3.34
N VAL A 44 4.54 -13.45 -4.51
CA VAL A 44 5.89 -13.79 -4.98
C VAL A 44 6.22 -12.84 -6.10
N VAL A 45 7.38 -12.21 -6.01
CA VAL A 45 7.90 -11.28 -7.00
C VAL A 45 9.11 -11.90 -7.67
N PHE A 46 9.03 -12.06 -8.97
CA PHE A 46 10.14 -12.41 -9.83
C PHE A 46 10.78 -11.12 -10.35
N CYS A 47 12.10 -11.11 -10.38
CA CYS A 47 12.89 -10.00 -10.83
C CYS A 47 13.76 -10.44 -12.00
N SER A 48 13.83 -9.61 -13.04
CA SER A 48 14.72 -9.81 -14.17
C SER A 48 15.25 -8.48 -14.68
N GLU A 49 16.43 -8.50 -15.30
CA GLU A 49 16.92 -7.38 -16.10
C GLU A 49 16.21 -7.30 -17.46
N ASP A 50 15.76 -8.45 -17.97
CA ASP A 50 15.03 -8.54 -19.25
C ASP A 50 13.65 -7.88 -19.16
N SER A 51 13.16 -7.37 -20.29
CA SER A 51 11.77 -6.88 -20.39
C SER A 51 10.76 -8.01 -20.16
N LEU A 52 9.56 -7.67 -19.66
CA LEU A 52 8.49 -8.65 -19.41
C LEU A 52 8.17 -9.51 -20.64
N SER A 53 8.20 -8.95 -21.85
CA SER A 53 7.98 -9.70 -23.10
C SER A 53 9.09 -10.72 -23.38
N GLN A 54 10.34 -10.39 -23.09
CA GLN A 54 11.47 -11.32 -23.20
C GLN A 54 11.40 -12.42 -22.13
N VAL A 55 11.00 -12.07 -20.91
CA VAL A 55 10.78 -13.05 -19.84
C VAL A 55 9.67 -14.03 -20.21
N ASP A 56 8.55 -13.55 -20.75
CA ASP A 56 7.45 -14.40 -21.20
C ASP A 56 7.88 -15.30 -22.37
N ALA A 57 8.63 -14.77 -23.34
CA ALA A 57 9.14 -15.56 -24.45
C ALA A 57 10.12 -16.68 -24.02
N ARG A 58 10.92 -16.44 -22.97
CA ARG A 58 11.92 -17.41 -22.47
C ARG A 58 11.32 -18.44 -21.52
N ILE A 59 10.46 -18.01 -20.60
CA ILE A 59 9.99 -18.82 -19.46
C ILE A 59 8.50 -19.17 -19.61
N GLY A 60 7.70 -18.26 -20.15
CA GLY A 60 6.25 -18.33 -20.17
C GLY A 60 5.63 -18.01 -18.80
N PHE A 61 4.73 -17.03 -18.74
CA PHE A 61 4.08 -16.62 -17.50
C PHE A 61 3.28 -17.73 -16.83
N ASP A 62 2.76 -18.71 -17.59
CA ASP A 62 2.09 -19.87 -17.00
C ASP A 62 3.04 -20.76 -16.19
N ARG A 63 4.31 -20.87 -16.60
CA ARG A 63 5.33 -21.57 -15.80
C ARG A 63 5.70 -20.77 -14.56
N LEU A 64 5.77 -19.44 -14.65
CA LEU A 64 5.98 -18.58 -13.48
C LEU A 64 4.84 -18.70 -12.44
N LYS A 65 3.60 -18.91 -12.88
CA LYS A 65 2.48 -19.20 -11.95
C LYS A 65 2.67 -20.51 -11.19
N ILE A 66 3.17 -21.55 -11.86
CA ILE A 66 3.49 -22.84 -11.22
C ILE A 66 4.61 -22.65 -10.20
N ILE A 67 5.69 -21.96 -10.57
CA ILE A 67 6.80 -21.65 -9.66
C ILE A 67 6.31 -20.83 -8.47
N HIS A 68 5.43 -19.84 -8.69
CA HIS A 68 4.78 -19.12 -7.61
C HIS A 68 4.01 -20.04 -6.68
N ALA A 69 3.20 -20.95 -7.19
CA ALA A 69 2.39 -21.85 -6.36
C ALA A 69 3.29 -22.75 -5.49
N ILE A 70 4.38 -23.27 -6.07
CA ILE A 70 5.38 -24.06 -5.36
C ILE A 70 6.06 -23.22 -4.28
N LEU A 71 6.55 -22.03 -4.62
CA LEU A 71 7.19 -21.13 -3.66
C LEU A 71 6.22 -20.72 -2.55
N ALA A 72 4.99 -20.31 -2.88
CA ALA A 72 3.96 -19.94 -1.91
C ALA A 72 3.59 -21.10 -0.96
N ALA A 73 3.60 -22.35 -1.44
CA ALA A 73 3.34 -23.52 -0.62
C ALA A 73 4.51 -23.90 0.29
N ASN A 74 5.74 -23.53 -0.07
CA ASN A 74 6.97 -23.95 0.63
C ASN A 74 7.67 -22.81 1.38
N VAL A 75 7.29 -21.55 1.15
CA VAL A 75 7.70 -20.43 2.01
C VAL A 75 6.98 -20.66 3.33
N PRO A 76 7.70 -20.92 4.44
CA PRO A 76 7.07 -21.14 5.73
C PRO A 76 6.18 -19.94 6.02
N GLN A 77 4.89 -20.19 6.25
CA GLN A 77 3.99 -19.20 6.82
C GLN A 77 4.60 -18.79 8.15
N ARG A 78 5.34 -17.68 8.17
CA ARG A 78 5.82 -17.10 9.41
C ARG A 78 4.59 -16.56 10.12
N VAL A 79 3.98 -17.43 10.93
CA VAL A 79 3.09 -17.05 12.01
C VAL A 79 3.88 -16.07 12.88
N ASN A 80 3.26 -14.93 13.13
CA ASN A 80 3.82 -13.84 13.89
C ASN A 80 4.23 -14.33 15.29
N LEU A 81 5.53 -14.53 15.51
CA LEU A 81 6.14 -14.47 16.83
C LEU A 81 6.98 -13.20 16.80
N GLY A 82 6.55 -12.20 17.57
CA GLY A 82 6.98 -10.81 17.47
C GLY A 82 8.48 -10.64 17.27
N GLY A 83 8.84 -9.86 16.25
CA GLY A 83 10.23 -9.56 15.93
C GLY A 83 10.41 -9.26 14.45
N THR A 84 10.45 -7.96 14.14
CA THR A 84 11.21 -7.35 13.03
C THR A 84 11.42 -8.21 11.77
N GLY A 85 10.71 -7.90 10.68
CA GLY A 85 11.09 -8.41 9.36
C GLY A 85 10.01 -8.54 8.29
N PHE A 86 8.90 -7.81 8.38
CA PHE A 86 7.92 -7.73 7.28
C PHE A 86 7.63 -6.28 6.95
N VAL A 87 7.94 -5.87 5.71
CA VAL A 87 7.37 -4.64 5.14
C VAL A 87 5.91 -4.96 4.82
N GLN A 88 5.03 -4.67 5.77
CA GLN A 88 3.62 -4.47 5.49
C GLN A 88 3.53 -3.31 4.48
N VAL A 89 3.39 -3.62 3.19
CA VAL A 89 2.96 -2.63 2.21
C VAL A 89 1.49 -2.35 2.51
N ARG A 90 1.24 -1.58 3.58
CA ARG A 90 -0.05 -0.94 3.80
C ARG A 90 -0.24 -0.02 2.62
N ARG A 91 -1.07 -0.46 1.66
CA ARG A 91 -1.56 0.42 0.62
C ARG A 91 -2.24 1.56 1.37
N ASN A 92 -1.60 2.72 1.38
CA ASN A 92 -2.20 3.92 1.92
C ASN A 92 -3.36 4.26 0.98
N CYS A 93 -4.56 3.75 1.28
CA CYS A 93 -5.76 3.93 0.46
C CYS A 93 -6.26 5.38 0.46
N PHE A 94 -5.58 6.25 1.20
CA PHE A 94 -5.83 7.67 1.27
C PHE A 94 -4.90 8.45 0.37
N THR A 95 -5.45 9.50 -0.23
CA THR A 95 -4.65 10.58 -0.78
C THR A 95 -3.92 11.31 0.36
N HIS A 96 -2.82 12.00 0.05
CA HIS A 96 -2.05 12.74 1.05
C HIS A 96 -2.92 13.68 1.90
N LYS A 97 -3.81 14.44 1.24
CA LYS A 97 -4.76 15.34 1.92
C LYS A 97 -5.74 14.63 2.85
N GLU A 98 -6.19 13.44 2.48
CA GLU A 98 -7.10 12.65 3.32
C GLU A 98 -6.39 12.12 4.55
N HIS A 99 -5.11 11.73 4.42
CA HIS A 99 -4.27 11.32 5.54
C HIS A 99 -4.00 12.49 6.49
N ASP A 100 -3.61 13.65 5.96
CA ASP A 100 -3.35 14.86 6.76
C ASP A 100 -4.59 15.27 7.57
N ILE A 101 -5.76 15.30 6.93
CA ILE A 101 -7.02 15.66 7.59
C ILE A 101 -7.38 14.65 8.68
N LEU A 102 -7.19 13.35 8.42
CA LEU A 102 -7.46 12.30 9.38
C LEU A 102 -6.50 12.34 10.58
N SER A 103 -5.22 12.69 10.34
CA SER A 103 -4.19 12.87 11.38
C SER A 103 -4.49 14.08 12.28
N LEU A 104 -4.86 15.21 11.68
CA LEU A 104 -5.29 16.39 12.43
C LEU A 104 -6.58 16.13 13.22
N LEU A 105 -7.53 15.37 12.64
CA LEU A 105 -8.74 14.96 13.36
C LEU A 105 -8.39 14.07 14.56
N ALA A 106 -7.47 13.11 14.41
CA ALA A 106 -7.01 12.25 15.50
C ALA A 106 -6.27 13.02 16.60
N SER A 107 -5.62 14.14 16.23
CA SER A 107 -5.02 15.09 17.17
C SER A 107 -6.07 15.94 17.92
N GLY A 108 -7.37 15.73 17.67
CA GLY A 108 -8.48 16.42 18.35
C GLY A 108 -8.90 17.75 17.72
N LEU A 109 -8.39 18.10 16.51
CA LEU A 109 -8.79 19.35 15.85
C LEU A 109 -10.20 19.26 15.28
N ARG A 110 -10.93 20.37 15.37
CA ARG A 110 -12.24 20.55 14.73
C ARG A 110 -12.09 20.93 13.25
N ASN A 111 -13.15 20.77 12.46
CA ASN A 111 -13.11 20.97 11.01
C ASN A 111 -12.65 22.38 10.59
N ASP A 112 -13.05 23.41 11.34
CA ASP A 112 -12.65 24.81 11.19
C ASP A 112 -11.16 25.01 11.46
N GLN A 113 -10.64 24.36 12.51
CA GLN A 113 -9.22 24.39 12.85
C GLN A 113 -8.37 23.65 11.81
N ILE A 114 -8.87 22.50 11.31
CA ILE A 114 -8.23 21.75 10.21
C ILE A 114 -8.23 22.59 8.94
N ALA A 115 -9.36 23.24 8.61
CA ALA A 115 -9.50 24.12 7.47
C ALA A 115 -8.49 25.27 7.50
N HIS A 116 -8.36 25.93 8.66
CA HIS A 116 -7.38 26.99 8.88
C HIS A 116 -5.94 26.47 8.73
N LYS A 117 -5.60 25.33 9.34
CA LYS A 117 -4.24 24.76 9.30
C LYS A 117 -3.83 24.29 7.91
N MET A 118 -4.78 23.80 7.11
CA MET A 118 -4.58 23.31 5.75
C MET A 118 -4.80 24.39 4.68
N ASN A 119 -5.18 25.61 5.07
CA ASN A 119 -5.56 26.71 4.18
C ASN A 119 -6.59 26.31 3.11
N ILE A 120 -7.67 25.64 3.53
CA ILE A 120 -8.78 25.22 2.65
C ILE A 120 -10.13 25.56 3.30
N ALA A 121 -11.20 25.56 2.50
CA ALA A 121 -12.55 25.76 3.04
C ALA A 121 -13.01 24.58 3.92
N GLU A 122 -13.76 24.87 4.98
CA GLU A 122 -14.32 23.85 5.89
C GLU A 122 -15.21 22.82 5.16
N VAL A 123 -15.96 23.28 4.15
CA VAL A 123 -16.76 22.41 3.27
C VAL A 123 -15.88 21.34 2.59
N THR A 124 -14.65 21.71 2.20
CA THR A 124 -13.68 20.80 1.58
C THR A 124 -13.16 19.78 2.59
N VAL A 125 -12.91 20.18 3.85
CA VAL A 125 -12.56 19.26 4.94
C VAL A 125 -13.66 18.23 5.17
N ARG A 126 -14.92 18.68 5.23
CA ARG A 126 -16.09 17.78 5.38
C ARG A 126 -16.18 16.77 4.24
N LYS A 127 -15.94 17.20 3.00
CA LYS A 127 -15.92 16.33 1.82
C LYS A 127 -14.81 15.28 1.90
N HIS A 128 -13.60 15.66 2.30
CA HIS A 128 -12.50 14.72 2.49
C HIS A 128 -12.79 13.73 3.62
N LEU A 129 -13.33 14.17 4.76
CA LEU A 129 -13.71 13.28 5.86
C LEU A 129 -14.82 12.29 5.46
N LEU A 130 -15.77 12.70 4.61
CA LEU A 130 -16.78 11.79 4.07
C LEU A 130 -16.15 10.72 3.18
N SER A 131 -15.19 11.09 2.33
CA SER A 131 -14.43 10.16 1.49
C SER A 131 -13.65 9.16 2.36
N VAL A 132 -12.93 9.66 3.37
CA VAL A 132 -12.18 8.84 4.35
C VAL A 132 -13.09 7.86 5.06
N ARG A 133 -14.23 8.32 5.59
CA ARG A 133 -15.22 7.46 6.26
C ARG A 133 -15.75 6.36 5.34
N LYS A 134 -16.07 6.68 4.08
CA LYS A 134 -16.51 5.69 3.09
C LYS A 134 -15.42 4.65 2.82
N LYS A 135 -14.16 5.08 2.68
CA LYS A 135 -13.02 4.18 2.47
C LYS A 135 -12.76 3.26 3.67
N LEU A 136 -13.02 3.75 4.88
CA LEU A 136 -12.87 3.03 6.14
C LEU A 136 -14.10 2.17 6.52
N GLY A 137 -15.24 2.35 5.84
CA GLY A 137 -16.51 1.75 6.28
C GLY A 137 -17.05 2.35 7.60
N ALA A 138 -16.56 3.51 8.02
CA ALA A 138 -16.91 4.12 9.30
C ALA A 138 -18.24 4.90 9.21
N LYS A 139 -19.13 4.67 10.17
CA LYS A 139 -20.41 5.41 10.31
C LYS A 139 -20.21 6.77 10.95
N THR A 140 -19.23 6.92 11.84
CA THR A 140 -18.92 8.20 12.49
C THR A 140 -17.47 8.62 12.23
N ARG A 141 -17.14 9.89 12.52
CA ARG A 141 -15.76 10.38 12.37
C ARG A 141 -14.85 9.86 13.48
N GLU A 142 -15.41 9.62 14.67
CA GLU A 142 -14.75 9.01 15.81
C GLU A 142 -14.42 7.56 15.51
N GLU A 143 -15.37 6.82 14.91
CA GLU A 143 -15.14 5.46 14.42
C GLU A 143 -14.07 5.42 13.32
N ALA A 144 -14.03 6.42 12.43
CA ALA A 144 -12.97 6.51 11.43
C ALA A 144 -11.58 6.66 12.07
N VAL A 145 -11.45 7.47 13.12
CA VAL A 145 -10.21 7.60 13.88
C VAL A 145 -9.87 6.28 14.58
N ALA A 146 -10.83 5.64 15.23
CA ALA A 146 -10.61 4.37 15.92
C ALA A 146 -10.12 3.26 14.98
N ILE A 147 -10.73 3.13 13.80
CA ILE A 147 -10.29 2.18 12.76
C ILE A 147 -8.88 2.56 12.27
N ALA A 148 -8.63 3.85 12.01
CA ALA A 148 -7.33 4.31 11.53
C ALA A 148 -6.19 4.09 12.55
N LEU A 149 -6.48 4.14 13.85
CA LEU A 149 -5.52 3.80 14.90
C LEU A 149 -5.34 2.29 15.04
N ARG A 150 -6.43 1.52 15.06
CA ARG A 150 -6.39 0.05 15.17
C ARG A 150 -5.62 -0.59 14.02
N ASP A 151 -5.83 -0.08 12.82
CA ASP A 151 -5.18 -0.60 11.62
C ASP A 151 -3.81 0.09 11.37
N GLU A 152 -3.35 0.91 12.33
CA GLU A 152 -2.10 1.70 12.38
C GLU A 152 -1.82 2.47 11.06
N TRP A 153 -2.84 3.17 10.58
CA TRP A 153 -2.76 4.13 9.47
C TRP A 153 -2.29 5.51 9.93
N LEU A 154 -2.49 5.80 11.22
CA LEU A 154 -1.95 6.96 11.92
C LEU A 154 -0.83 6.45 12.84
N GLY A 155 0.42 6.71 12.46
CA GLY A 155 1.58 6.42 13.32
C GLY A 155 1.71 7.47 14.41
N LEU A 156 0.84 7.41 15.42
CA LEU A 156 0.92 8.20 16.63
C LEU A 156 1.78 7.51 17.69
#